data_AF-A0A853GQX0-F1
#
_entry.id   AF-A0A853GQX0-F1
#
_cell.length_a   1.000
_cell.length_b   1.000
_cell.length_c   1.000
_cell.angle_alpha   90.00
_cell.angle_beta   90.00
_cell.angle_gamma   90.00
#
_symmetry.space_group_name_H-M   'P 1'
#
loop_
_entity.id
_entity.type
_entity.pdbx_description
1 polymer ?
#
loop_
_entity_poly.entity_id
_entity_poly.type
_entity_poly.pdbx_seq_one_letter_code
_entity_poly.pdbx_strand_id
1 'polypeptide(L)'
;MSKISNTGCIRTIALSLAMGWAGFSGVALAGECAKYPIAPRTLHASAAEYATSDKFSLDAEQILVFDYGSAYGGLGKFRNPYFISNYANALYRDYLATDCKDERLKASFLRQADYLVDKAVLENDMALWKYPFRNDHFDLPPGWISGIGQARIASVLLRAYGLTNDNKYKEIAYKGMATYQHSLKEGGVVTKDDEATWIEETASHEGNSHKILNGHITAISGIIDFGALTSDPQWDDLVRRALLAVKRDLPLFDAGFTSYYSLGQPGSERVIAPRADYNSLHVEQLLWLYEQTRDSWFLQWASRLQAYEVNGFGYSAKGSVDPIHHGPNQAAGLYGIRYWSHAKFPTWFQVTLPKTLSVKGFWIDGNGQKATPRDFSIEAFINGKWKLLYEVTDNSEKRRMIYWDHSIDTDRIRLNISKDNGNRNTALQAAMPILTTPQYAAVTNSCNYKITNGSNYNVNAATDADPTTAMKVYCSGWVVLPNPDRKRILSILFDGDDNALMDIEYSLTADNWKPLGTFSAAEAQALYVPPSSFIKLGFNKEIRQIRQIKIR
;
A
#
# COMPACT_ATOMS: atom_id res chain seq x y z
N MET A 1 -16.74 10.07 -33.10
CA MET A 1 -15.90 9.28 -34.03
C MET A 1 -14.53 9.94 -34.14
N SER A 2 -13.55 9.49 -33.35
CA SER A 2 -12.13 9.51 -33.72
C SER A 2 -11.46 8.37 -32.94
N LYS A 3 -11.05 7.34 -33.67
CA LYS A 3 -10.33 6.18 -33.14
C LYS A 3 -8.91 6.64 -32.84
N ILE A 4 -8.56 6.72 -31.55
CA ILE A 4 -7.15 6.76 -31.13
C ILE A 4 -6.74 5.30 -30.92
N SER A 5 -5.79 4.85 -31.74
CA SER A 5 -5.31 3.48 -31.79
C SER A 5 -4.55 3.09 -30.53
N ASN A 6 -5.08 2.14 -29.77
CA ASN A 6 -4.51 1.61 -28.52
C ASN A 6 -3.43 0.52 -28.73
N THR A 7 -2.90 0.39 -29.95
CA THR A 7 -2.06 -0.75 -30.36
C THR A 7 -0.59 -0.63 -29.94
N GLY A 8 -0.12 0.55 -29.51
CA GLY A 8 1.25 0.77 -29.04
C GLY A 8 1.52 0.33 -27.60
N CYS A 9 0.49 0.31 -26.73
CA CYS A 9 0.65 -0.02 -25.31
C CYS A 9 0.71 -1.54 -25.05
N ILE A 10 0.04 -2.33 -25.91
CA ILE A 10 -0.12 -3.79 -25.76
C ILE A 10 1.18 -4.55 -26.10
N ARG A 11 1.96 -4.09 -27.09
CA ARG A 11 3.23 -4.75 -27.46
C ARG A 11 4.34 -4.55 -26.42
N THR A 12 4.35 -3.41 -25.72
CA THR A 12 5.37 -3.11 -24.70
C THR A 12 5.16 -3.95 -23.43
N ILE A 13 3.91 -4.21 -23.04
CA ILE A 13 3.56 -5.05 -21.88
C ILE A 13 3.97 -6.51 -22.10
N ALA A 14 3.78 -7.07 -23.30
CA ALA A 14 4.16 -8.45 -23.61
C ALA A 14 5.68 -8.65 -23.66
N LEU A 15 6.45 -7.68 -24.16
CA LEU A 15 7.91 -7.74 -24.18
C LEU A 15 8.54 -7.53 -22.80
N SER A 16 7.97 -6.64 -21.95
CA SER A 16 8.46 -6.42 -20.59
C SER A 16 8.10 -7.56 -19.63
N LEU A 17 6.96 -8.25 -19.85
CA LEU A 17 6.62 -9.50 -19.17
C LEU A 17 7.47 -10.70 -19.61
N ALA A 18 8.20 -10.65 -20.74
CA ALA A 18 9.15 -11.69 -21.10
C ALA A 18 10.58 -11.39 -20.60
N MET A 19 10.96 -10.11 -20.56
CA MET A 19 12.28 -9.67 -20.08
C MET A 19 12.35 -9.44 -18.55
N GLY A 20 11.22 -9.16 -17.89
CA GLY A 20 11.17 -8.90 -16.44
C GLY A 20 11.46 -10.12 -15.56
N TRP A 21 11.22 -11.34 -16.08
CA TRP A 21 11.47 -12.59 -15.34
C TRP A 21 12.92 -13.06 -15.46
N ALA A 22 13.68 -12.53 -16.44
CA ALA A 22 15.12 -12.77 -16.50
C ALA A 22 15.89 -11.98 -15.42
N GLY A 23 15.25 -11.03 -14.73
CA GLY A 23 15.87 -10.14 -13.74
C GLY A 23 15.93 -10.67 -12.30
N PHE A 24 15.43 -11.89 -12.02
CA PHE A 24 15.51 -12.53 -10.71
C PHE A 24 16.67 -13.52 -10.55
N SER A 25 17.73 -13.38 -11.34
CA SER A 25 19.01 -14.05 -11.11
C SER A 25 19.91 -13.25 -10.15
N GLY A 26 19.35 -12.79 -9.02
CA GLY A 26 20.00 -11.82 -8.13
C GLY A 26 19.69 -11.99 -6.65
N VAL A 27 19.26 -13.19 -6.22
CA VAL A 27 19.56 -13.67 -4.87
C VAL A 27 20.55 -14.80 -5.10
N ALA A 28 21.75 -14.68 -4.51
CA ALA A 28 22.76 -15.71 -4.58
C ALA A 28 22.09 -17.08 -4.34
N LEU A 29 22.26 -18.00 -5.29
CA LEU A 29 21.97 -19.41 -5.10
C LEU A 29 22.76 -19.86 -3.86
N ALA A 30 22.12 -19.86 -2.70
CA ALA A 30 22.55 -20.69 -1.60
C ALA A 30 22.55 -22.12 -2.15
N GLY A 31 23.70 -22.78 -2.12
CA GLY A 31 23.95 -24.09 -2.73
C GLY A 31 22.83 -25.09 -2.47
N GLU A 32 22.48 -25.81 -3.53
CA GLU A 32 21.27 -26.63 -3.76
C GLU A 32 20.88 -27.57 -2.61
N CYS A 33 20.13 -27.07 -1.63
CA CYS A 33 19.48 -27.92 -0.63
C CYS A 33 17.95 -27.95 -0.75
N ALA A 34 17.35 -27.06 -1.54
CA ALA A 34 15.93 -27.08 -1.84
C ALA A 34 15.65 -26.72 -3.31
N LYS A 35 14.66 -27.40 -3.90
CA LYS A 35 14.26 -27.22 -5.30
C LYS A 35 13.73 -25.81 -5.61
N TYR A 36 13.10 -25.16 -4.63
CA TYR A 36 12.31 -23.95 -4.85
C TYR A 36 12.86 -22.76 -4.05
N PRO A 37 12.89 -21.54 -4.62
CA PRO A 37 13.44 -20.36 -3.95
C PRO A 37 12.51 -19.81 -2.86
N ILE A 38 12.98 -18.80 -2.12
CA ILE A 38 12.16 -18.04 -1.16
C ILE A 38 11.01 -17.34 -1.89
N ALA A 39 9.82 -17.30 -1.28
CA ALA A 39 8.67 -16.62 -1.87
C ALA A 39 8.90 -15.09 -1.95
N PRO A 40 8.48 -14.42 -3.04
CA PRO A 40 8.52 -12.97 -3.13
C PRO A 40 7.63 -12.35 -2.05
N ARG A 41 8.06 -11.20 -1.51
CA ARG A 41 7.39 -10.53 -0.39
C ARG A 41 7.14 -11.48 0.79
N THR A 42 8.10 -12.36 1.08
CA THR A 42 8.23 -12.97 2.40
C THR A 42 8.53 -11.85 3.39
N LEU A 43 7.98 -11.94 4.61
CA LEU A 43 8.19 -10.96 5.68
C LEU A 43 9.70 -10.70 5.90
N HIS A 44 10.08 -9.55 6.47
CA HIS A 44 11.48 -9.34 6.84
C HIS A 44 11.82 -9.93 8.21
N ALA A 45 10.86 -9.93 9.14
CA ALA A 45 11.02 -10.55 10.45
C ALA A 45 11.26 -12.06 10.33
N SER A 46 12.04 -12.61 11.25
CA SER A 46 12.18 -14.06 11.44
C SER A 46 10.81 -14.70 11.69
N ALA A 47 10.68 -15.99 11.41
CA ALA A 47 9.49 -16.76 11.74
C ALA A 47 9.20 -16.68 13.25
N ALA A 48 10.23 -16.75 14.09
CA ALA A 48 10.09 -16.62 15.55
C ALA A 48 9.49 -15.27 15.95
N GLU A 49 10.06 -14.16 15.46
CA GLU A 49 9.54 -12.81 15.72
C GLU A 49 8.11 -12.63 15.23
N TYR A 50 7.79 -13.15 14.04
CA TYR A 50 6.43 -13.07 13.50
C TYR A 50 5.42 -13.82 14.38
N ALA A 51 5.75 -15.04 14.79
CA ALA A 51 4.87 -15.87 15.62
C ALA A 51 4.69 -15.34 17.04
N THR A 52 5.53 -14.42 17.51
CA THR A 52 5.41 -13.78 18.83
C THR A 52 5.05 -12.28 18.74
N SER A 53 4.73 -11.78 17.55
CA SER A 53 4.36 -10.38 17.36
C SER A 53 2.91 -10.13 17.80
N ASP A 54 2.64 -8.99 18.44
CA ASP A 54 1.31 -8.50 18.87
C ASP A 54 0.19 -9.56 18.96
N LYS A 55 -0.64 -9.68 17.92
CA LYS A 55 -1.82 -10.57 17.85
C LYS A 55 -1.52 -12.00 17.39
N PHE A 56 -0.29 -12.32 17.07
CA PHE A 56 0.13 -13.63 16.59
C PHE A 56 0.62 -14.52 17.74
N SER A 57 0.27 -15.80 17.70
CA SER A 57 0.81 -16.83 18.58
C SER A 57 0.79 -18.19 17.90
N LEU A 58 1.51 -19.16 18.45
CA LEU A 58 1.31 -20.58 18.12
C LEU A 58 0.36 -21.20 19.15
N ASP A 59 -0.55 -22.06 18.69
CA ASP A 59 -1.42 -22.82 19.59
C ASP A 59 -0.79 -24.14 20.07
N ALA A 60 -1.59 -24.97 20.76
CA ALA A 60 -1.13 -26.24 21.32
C ALA A 60 -0.61 -27.24 20.25
N GLU A 61 -1.08 -27.15 19.01
CA GLU A 61 -0.61 -27.98 17.90
C GLU A 61 0.54 -27.32 17.13
N GLN A 62 1.04 -26.18 17.61
CA GLN A 62 2.09 -25.38 16.97
C GLN A 62 1.68 -24.82 15.60
N ILE A 63 0.39 -24.53 15.42
CA ILE A 63 -0.12 -23.82 14.24
C ILE A 63 -0.28 -22.34 14.56
N LEU A 64 0.06 -21.48 13.60
CA LEU A 64 -0.10 -20.04 13.76
C LEU A 64 -1.58 -19.66 13.90
N VAL A 65 -1.88 -18.86 14.92
CA VAL A 65 -3.17 -18.21 15.14
C VAL A 65 -3.01 -16.71 15.22
N PHE A 66 -4.03 -15.99 14.76
CA PHE A 66 -4.17 -14.55 14.94
C PHE A 66 -5.35 -14.27 15.86
N ASP A 67 -5.16 -13.35 16.80
CA ASP A 67 -6.19 -12.92 17.74
C ASP A 67 -7.02 -11.77 17.16
N TYR A 68 -8.24 -12.11 16.72
CA TYR A 68 -9.22 -11.14 16.25
C TYR A 68 -9.91 -10.38 17.39
N GLY A 69 -9.71 -10.79 18.65
CA GLY A 69 -10.35 -10.20 19.81
C GLY A 69 -11.88 -10.19 19.67
N SER A 70 -12.48 -9.00 19.83
CA SER A 70 -13.92 -8.79 19.71
C SER A 70 -14.44 -8.67 18.28
N ALA A 71 -13.57 -8.67 17.26
CA ALA A 71 -14.00 -8.59 15.87
C ALA A 71 -14.77 -9.86 15.46
N TYR A 72 -15.61 -9.73 14.41
CA TYR A 72 -16.39 -10.83 13.85
C TYR A 72 -17.21 -11.62 14.88
N GLY A 73 -17.89 -10.89 15.78
CA GLY A 73 -18.72 -11.49 16.82
C GLY A 73 -17.94 -12.13 17.98
N GLY A 74 -16.71 -11.65 18.25
CA GLY A 74 -15.88 -12.20 19.32
C GLY A 74 -15.14 -13.47 18.92
N LEU A 75 -14.66 -13.54 17.67
CA LEU A 75 -13.99 -14.72 17.12
C LEU A 75 -12.77 -15.17 17.95
N GLY A 76 -12.08 -14.24 18.62
CA GLY A 76 -10.87 -14.55 19.38
C GLY A 76 -9.74 -15.07 18.47
N LYS A 77 -9.03 -16.10 18.95
CA LYS A 77 -7.90 -16.70 18.21
C LYS A 77 -8.37 -17.61 17.10
N PHE A 78 -7.93 -17.33 15.87
CA PHE A 78 -8.27 -18.12 14.69
C PHE A 78 -7.04 -18.45 13.84
N ARG A 79 -7.00 -19.69 13.33
CA ARG A 79 -6.01 -20.20 12.37
C ARG A 79 -6.30 -19.65 10.97
N ASN A 80 -6.01 -18.37 10.74
CA ASN A 80 -6.21 -17.76 9.43
C ASN A 80 -5.26 -18.37 8.38
N PRO A 81 -5.77 -19.00 7.31
CA PRO A 81 -4.95 -19.72 6.33
C PRO A 81 -3.95 -18.81 5.60
N TYR A 82 -4.31 -17.55 5.32
CA TYR A 82 -3.39 -16.57 4.75
C TYR A 82 -2.22 -16.26 5.68
N PHE A 83 -2.50 -16.03 6.97
CA PHE A 83 -1.43 -15.75 7.94
C PHE A 83 -0.54 -16.96 8.20
N ILE A 84 -1.11 -18.16 8.24
CA ILE A 84 -0.34 -19.41 8.29
C ILE A 84 0.62 -19.50 7.09
N SER A 85 0.15 -19.17 5.88
CA SER A 85 1.01 -19.17 4.69
C SER A 85 2.17 -18.15 4.79
N ASN A 86 1.96 -16.99 5.42
CA ASN A 86 3.03 -16.02 5.65
C ASN A 86 4.07 -16.54 6.64
N TYR A 87 3.62 -17.17 7.73
CA TYR A 87 4.51 -17.81 8.70
C TYR A 87 5.28 -18.98 8.09
N ALA A 88 4.63 -19.83 7.29
CA ALA A 88 5.27 -20.92 6.58
C ALA A 88 6.36 -20.42 5.62
N ASN A 89 6.10 -19.35 4.86
CA ASN A 89 7.12 -18.74 4.00
C ASN A 89 8.31 -18.18 4.80
N ALA A 90 8.06 -17.58 5.97
CA ALA A 90 9.13 -17.14 6.87
C ALA A 90 9.95 -18.31 7.42
N LEU A 91 9.30 -19.41 7.83
CA LEU A 91 9.96 -20.63 8.30
C LEU A 91 10.82 -21.26 7.20
N TYR A 92 10.30 -21.32 5.97
CA TYR A 92 11.04 -21.84 4.82
C TYR A 92 12.28 -20.99 4.52
N ARG A 93 12.13 -19.66 4.50
CA ARG A 93 13.26 -18.73 4.34
C ARG A 93 14.31 -18.95 5.43
N ASP A 94 13.90 -19.04 6.69
CA ASP A 94 14.82 -19.22 7.81
C ASP A 94 15.51 -20.58 7.74
N TYR A 95 14.81 -21.64 7.34
CA TYR A 95 15.40 -22.96 7.08
C TYR A 95 16.48 -22.89 5.99
N LEU A 96 16.21 -22.24 4.85
CA LEU A 96 17.20 -22.05 3.79
C LEU A 96 18.41 -21.24 4.27
N ALA A 97 18.21 -20.25 5.14
CA ALA A 97 19.29 -19.46 5.72
C ALA A 97 20.22 -20.28 6.63
N THR A 98 19.81 -21.48 7.04
CA THR A 98 20.66 -22.45 7.77
C THR A 98 21.40 -23.43 6.85
N ASP A 99 21.47 -23.17 5.55
CA ASP A 99 21.87 -24.13 4.52
C ASP A 99 21.06 -25.44 4.60
N CYS A 100 19.77 -25.34 4.92
CA CYS A 100 18.87 -26.48 5.12
C CYS A 100 19.27 -27.44 6.25
N LYS A 101 19.97 -26.97 7.28
CA LYS A 101 20.47 -27.83 8.39
C LYS A 101 19.56 -27.86 9.62
N ASP A 102 18.74 -26.82 9.87
CA ASP A 102 17.84 -26.82 11.04
C ASP A 102 16.55 -27.60 10.75
N GLU A 103 16.58 -28.90 11.07
CA GLU A 103 15.43 -29.80 10.92
C GLU A 103 14.21 -29.37 11.76
N ARG A 104 14.37 -28.54 12.79
CA ARG A 104 13.23 -28.01 13.56
C ARG A 104 12.47 -26.98 12.75
N LEU A 105 13.17 -26.10 12.02
CA LEU A 105 12.53 -25.12 11.12
C LEU A 105 11.81 -25.84 9.97
N LYS A 106 12.45 -26.87 9.40
CA LYS A 106 11.82 -27.72 8.38
C LYS A 106 10.56 -28.42 8.92
N ALA A 107 10.64 -29.02 10.10
CA ALA A 107 9.49 -29.68 10.72
C ALA A 107 8.35 -28.71 11.03
N SER A 108 8.66 -27.50 11.52
CA SER A 108 7.66 -26.45 11.72
C SER A 108 7.02 -25.97 10.42
N PHE A 109 7.81 -25.84 9.34
CA PHE A 109 7.31 -25.50 8.01
C PHE A 109 6.35 -26.57 7.48
N LEU A 110 6.78 -27.84 7.49
CA LEU A 110 5.96 -28.97 7.04
C LEU A 110 4.68 -29.13 7.87
N ARG A 111 4.74 -28.85 9.18
CA ARG A 111 3.55 -28.83 10.03
C ARG A 111 2.51 -27.81 9.60
N GLN A 112 2.92 -26.61 9.18
CA GLN A 112 1.98 -25.63 8.62
C GLN A 112 1.42 -26.12 7.28
N ALA A 113 2.26 -26.70 6.42
CA ALA A 113 1.84 -27.24 5.12
C ALA A 113 0.86 -28.41 5.26
N ASP A 114 1.10 -29.34 6.18
CA ASP A 114 0.20 -30.46 6.49
C ASP A 114 -1.15 -29.95 7.02
N TYR A 115 -1.15 -28.95 7.90
CA TYR A 115 -2.40 -28.32 8.35
C TYR A 115 -3.17 -27.70 7.18
N LEU A 116 -2.49 -27.03 6.25
CA LEU A 116 -3.13 -26.45 5.07
C LEU A 116 -3.71 -27.53 4.15
N VAL A 117 -3.06 -28.68 3.99
CA VAL A 117 -3.63 -29.83 3.27
C VAL A 117 -4.87 -30.38 3.99
N ASP A 118 -4.79 -30.60 5.31
CA ASP A 118 -5.89 -31.15 6.11
C ASP A 118 -7.14 -30.26 6.11
N LYS A 119 -6.96 -28.93 6.07
CA LYS A 119 -8.07 -27.97 6.08
C LYS A 119 -8.57 -27.55 4.70
N ALA A 120 -7.99 -28.09 3.63
CA ALA A 120 -8.51 -27.86 2.29
C ALA A 120 -9.86 -28.56 2.13
N VAL A 121 -10.90 -27.80 1.79
CA VAL A 121 -12.22 -28.33 1.41
C VAL A 121 -12.24 -28.50 -0.11
N LEU A 122 -12.48 -29.71 -0.59
CA LEU A 122 -12.53 -30.01 -2.03
C LEU A 122 -13.94 -29.85 -2.58
N GLU A 123 -14.13 -28.88 -3.49
CA GLU A 123 -15.43 -28.59 -4.14
C GLU A 123 -15.20 -28.19 -5.59
N ASN A 124 -15.95 -28.78 -6.54
CA ASN A 124 -15.86 -28.47 -7.97
C ASN A 124 -14.42 -28.46 -8.52
N ASP A 125 -13.64 -29.48 -8.17
CA ASP A 125 -12.20 -29.62 -8.48
C ASP A 125 -11.28 -28.51 -7.94
N MET A 126 -11.77 -27.64 -7.05
CA MET A 126 -11.00 -26.64 -6.33
C MET A 126 -10.67 -27.08 -4.90
N ALA A 127 -9.56 -26.58 -4.36
CA ALA A 127 -9.25 -26.67 -2.94
C ALA A 127 -9.48 -25.31 -2.27
N LEU A 128 -10.37 -25.29 -1.27
CA LEU A 128 -10.88 -24.07 -0.65
C LEU A 128 -10.48 -23.98 0.82
N TRP A 129 -9.99 -22.82 1.26
CA TRP A 129 -9.77 -22.51 2.68
C TRP A 129 -10.83 -21.52 3.15
N LYS A 130 -11.93 -22.06 3.66
CA LYS A 130 -13.13 -21.31 4.04
C LYS A 130 -12.99 -20.64 5.41
N TYR A 131 -13.47 -19.42 5.52
CA TYR A 131 -13.56 -18.68 6.78
C TYR A 131 -14.89 -19.00 7.47
N PRO A 132 -14.90 -19.58 8.69
CA PRO A 132 -16.11 -20.12 9.32
C PRO A 132 -16.98 -19.06 10.02
N PHE A 133 -16.77 -17.77 9.72
CA PHE A 133 -17.43 -16.65 10.39
C PHE A 133 -17.93 -15.63 9.37
N ARG A 134 -18.92 -14.85 9.76
CA ARG A 134 -19.50 -13.78 8.95
C ARG A 134 -18.53 -12.61 8.85
N ASN A 135 -18.36 -12.04 7.66
CA ASN A 135 -17.66 -10.79 7.46
C ASN A 135 -18.68 -9.65 7.33
N ASP A 136 -18.97 -8.96 8.44
CA ASP A 136 -19.98 -7.89 8.48
C ASP A 136 -19.60 -6.66 7.64
N HIS A 137 -18.31 -6.43 7.42
CA HIS A 137 -17.86 -5.31 6.59
C HIS A 137 -18.28 -5.51 5.14
N PHE A 138 -18.24 -6.75 4.63
CA PHE A 138 -18.51 -7.07 3.23
C PHE A 138 -19.79 -7.91 3.03
N ASP A 139 -20.62 -8.02 4.07
CA ASP A 139 -21.86 -8.81 4.09
C ASP A 139 -21.66 -10.24 3.56
N LEU A 140 -20.59 -10.92 4.01
CA LEU A 140 -20.31 -12.29 3.60
C LEU A 140 -20.76 -13.28 4.67
N PRO A 141 -21.60 -14.28 4.33
CA PRO A 141 -21.95 -15.34 5.26
C PRO A 141 -20.73 -16.24 5.57
N PRO A 142 -20.74 -16.97 6.70
CA PRO A 142 -19.74 -17.99 6.98
C PRO A 142 -19.54 -18.95 5.79
N GLY A 143 -18.29 -19.32 5.53
CA GLY A 143 -17.91 -20.20 4.41
C GLY A 143 -17.29 -19.46 3.22
N TRP A 144 -17.16 -18.14 3.28
CA TRP A 144 -16.47 -17.34 2.25
C TRP A 144 -14.98 -17.69 2.17
N ILE A 145 -14.38 -17.44 0.99
CA ILE A 145 -12.95 -17.66 0.71
C ILE A 145 -12.27 -16.35 0.35
N SER A 146 -10.94 -16.35 0.38
CA SER A 146 -10.14 -15.16 0.08
C SER A 146 -9.18 -15.36 -1.07
N GLY A 147 -9.28 -14.54 -2.11
CA GLY A 147 -8.35 -14.55 -3.24
C GLY A 147 -6.93 -14.14 -2.90
N ILE A 148 -6.67 -13.56 -1.72
CA ILE A 148 -5.32 -13.22 -1.26
C ILE A 148 -4.52 -14.47 -0.87
N GLY A 149 -5.20 -15.47 -0.29
CA GLY A 149 -4.58 -16.60 0.38
C GLY A 149 -4.27 -17.77 -0.55
N GLN A 150 -5.13 -18.02 -1.54
CA GLN A 150 -5.10 -19.27 -2.33
C GLN A 150 -3.74 -19.51 -2.99
N ALA A 151 -3.19 -18.54 -3.72
CA ALA A 151 -1.89 -18.69 -4.39
C ALA A 151 -0.72 -18.76 -3.41
N ARG A 152 -0.77 -18.00 -2.31
CA ARG A 152 0.26 -18.04 -1.27
C ARG A 152 0.32 -19.42 -0.61
N ILE A 153 -0.83 -20.01 -0.32
CA ILE A 153 -0.96 -21.37 0.21
C ILE A 153 -0.45 -22.39 -0.81
N ALA A 154 -0.92 -22.30 -2.06
CA ALA A 154 -0.49 -23.21 -3.12
C ALA A 154 1.05 -23.23 -3.28
N SER A 155 1.70 -22.07 -3.25
CA SER A 155 3.16 -21.98 -3.33
C SER A 155 3.88 -22.52 -2.09
N VAL A 156 3.30 -22.41 -0.89
CA VAL A 156 3.80 -23.10 0.31
C VAL A 156 3.74 -24.61 0.13
N LEU A 157 2.63 -25.13 -0.40
CA LEU A 157 2.45 -26.55 -0.67
C LEU A 157 3.43 -27.06 -1.74
N LEU A 158 3.70 -26.30 -2.80
CA LEU A 158 4.73 -26.67 -3.77
C LEU A 158 6.13 -26.71 -3.15
N ARG A 159 6.47 -25.81 -2.22
CA ARG A 159 7.72 -25.88 -1.46
C ARG A 159 7.78 -27.11 -0.57
N ALA A 160 6.67 -27.50 0.08
CA ALA A 160 6.59 -28.76 0.83
C ALA A 160 6.79 -29.98 -0.08
N TYR A 161 6.17 -30.00 -1.27
CA TYR A 161 6.46 -31.01 -2.29
C TYR A 161 7.95 -31.02 -2.68
N GLY A 162 8.57 -29.85 -2.87
CA GLY A 162 9.99 -29.75 -3.21
C GLY A 162 10.94 -30.30 -2.13
N LEU A 163 10.54 -30.29 -0.85
CA LEU A 163 11.34 -30.82 0.26
C LEU A 163 11.08 -32.30 0.55
N THR A 164 9.92 -32.84 0.18
CA THR A 164 9.45 -34.18 0.61
C THR A 164 9.23 -35.15 -0.54
N ASN A 165 9.00 -34.63 -1.75
CA ASN A 165 8.52 -35.35 -2.93
C ASN A 165 7.15 -36.04 -2.72
N ASP A 166 6.36 -35.61 -1.72
CA ASP A 166 5.01 -36.13 -1.44
C ASP A 166 3.96 -35.44 -2.32
N ASN A 167 3.37 -36.21 -3.24
CA ASN A 167 2.42 -35.70 -4.23
C ASN A 167 1.17 -35.04 -3.63
N LYS A 168 0.78 -35.37 -2.39
CA LYS A 168 -0.41 -34.75 -1.75
C LYS A 168 -0.33 -33.23 -1.77
N TYR A 169 0.85 -32.66 -1.53
CA TYR A 169 1.03 -31.22 -1.50
C TYR A 169 0.85 -30.61 -2.89
N LYS A 170 1.44 -31.26 -3.91
CA LYS A 170 1.31 -30.82 -5.30
C LYS A 170 -0.14 -30.86 -5.76
N GLU A 171 -0.86 -31.95 -5.53
CA GLU A 171 -2.25 -32.08 -5.94
C GLU A 171 -3.14 -30.98 -5.34
N ILE A 172 -3.04 -30.74 -4.04
CA ILE A 172 -3.81 -29.69 -3.37
C ILE A 172 -3.38 -28.29 -3.81
N ALA A 173 -2.09 -28.06 -4.08
CA ALA A 173 -1.61 -26.79 -4.60
C ALA A 173 -2.28 -26.41 -5.94
N TYR A 174 -2.31 -27.35 -6.89
CA TYR A 174 -2.93 -27.11 -8.20
C TYR A 174 -4.45 -26.90 -8.09
N LYS A 175 -5.14 -27.68 -7.23
CA LYS A 175 -6.56 -27.47 -6.94
C LYS A 175 -6.83 -26.12 -6.25
N GLY A 176 -5.91 -25.65 -5.41
CA GLY A 176 -6.00 -24.34 -4.78
C GLY A 176 -5.94 -23.20 -5.80
N MET A 177 -5.09 -23.35 -6.82
CA MET A 177 -4.95 -22.37 -7.89
C MET A 177 -6.13 -22.34 -8.86
N ALA A 178 -6.89 -23.43 -8.98
CA ALA A 178 -8.08 -23.48 -9.82
C ALA A 178 -9.11 -22.38 -9.47
N THR A 179 -9.17 -21.91 -8.21
CA THR A 179 -10.08 -20.82 -7.81
C THR A 179 -9.91 -19.53 -8.61
N TYR A 180 -8.71 -19.27 -9.15
CA TYR A 180 -8.44 -18.06 -9.95
C TYR A 180 -8.96 -18.15 -11.39
N GLN A 181 -9.35 -19.34 -11.84
CA GLN A 181 -9.93 -19.57 -13.18
C GLN A 181 -11.45 -19.34 -13.17
N HIS A 182 -12.07 -19.45 -11.99
CA HIS A 182 -13.52 -19.38 -11.79
C HIS A 182 -13.98 -18.01 -11.27
N SER A 183 -15.14 -17.56 -11.76
CA SER A 183 -15.80 -16.37 -11.26
C SER A 183 -16.33 -16.56 -9.84
N LEU A 184 -16.68 -15.46 -9.18
CA LEU A 184 -17.30 -15.50 -7.86
C LEU A 184 -18.54 -16.41 -7.77
N LYS A 185 -19.42 -16.38 -8.79
CA LYS A 185 -20.64 -17.20 -8.83
C LYS A 185 -20.36 -18.68 -9.07
N GLU A 186 -19.19 -19.01 -9.60
CA GLU A 186 -18.72 -20.39 -9.79
C GLU A 186 -17.95 -20.90 -8.56
N GLY A 187 -17.89 -20.12 -7.47
CA GLY A 187 -17.14 -20.45 -6.25
C GLY A 187 -15.65 -20.09 -6.31
N GLY A 188 -15.24 -19.34 -7.34
CA GLY A 188 -13.88 -18.84 -7.47
C GLY A 188 -13.67 -17.47 -6.82
N VAL A 189 -12.55 -16.83 -7.17
CA VAL A 189 -12.08 -15.60 -6.52
C VAL A 189 -11.84 -14.43 -7.47
N VAL A 190 -12.31 -14.53 -8.72
CA VAL A 190 -12.08 -13.46 -9.72
C VAL A 190 -13.37 -12.81 -10.23
N THR A 191 -13.25 -11.52 -10.51
CA THR A 191 -14.23 -10.73 -11.28
C THR A 191 -13.58 -10.36 -12.61
N LYS A 192 -14.18 -10.75 -13.73
CA LYS A 192 -13.65 -10.51 -15.08
C LYS A 192 -14.39 -9.33 -15.70
N ASP A 193 -13.67 -8.27 -16.06
CA ASP A 193 -14.20 -7.06 -16.71
C ASP A 193 -13.37 -6.78 -17.98
N ASP A 194 -13.92 -7.09 -19.16
CA ASP A 194 -13.22 -6.99 -20.45
C ASP A 194 -11.88 -7.75 -20.48
N GLU A 195 -10.77 -7.06 -20.75
CA GLU A 195 -9.41 -7.61 -20.74
C GLU A 195 -8.75 -7.63 -19.35
N ALA A 196 -9.43 -7.09 -18.33
CA ALA A 196 -8.93 -6.99 -16.98
C ALA A 196 -9.55 -8.07 -16.08
N THR A 197 -8.78 -8.54 -15.10
CA THR A 197 -9.26 -9.53 -14.13
C THR A 197 -8.93 -9.05 -12.73
N TRP A 198 -9.95 -8.75 -11.95
CA TRP A 198 -9.81 -8.40 -10.55
C TRP A 198 -9.81 -9.67 -9.69
N ILE A 199 -8.96 -9.71 -8.67
CA ILE A 199 -8.89 -10.80 -7.70
C ILE A 199 -9.52 -10.29 -6.41
N GLU A 200 -10.61 -10.90 -5.97
CA GLU A 200 -11.33 -10.49 -4.78
C GLU A 200 -10.69 -11.04 -3.51
N GLU A 201 -10.26 -10.14 -2.62
CA GLU A 201 -9.82 -10.52 -1.28
C GLU A 201 -10.95 -11.16 -0.48
N THR A 202 -12.18 -10.69 -0.68
CA THR A 202 -13.37 -11.16 0.02
C THR A 202 -14.37 -11.65 -1.03
N ALA A 203 -14.25 -12.92 -1.43
CA ALA A 203 -15.05 -13.47 -2.51
C ALA A 203 -16.52 -13.65 -2.08
N SER A 204 -17.41 -12.86 -2.67
CA SER A 204 -18.86 -12.97 -2.49
C SER A 204 -19.43 -13.92 -3.52
N HIS A 205 -19.88 -15.12 -3.14
CA HIS A 205 -20.46 -16.07 -4.10
C HIS A 205 -21.80 -15.61 -4.71
N GLU A 206 -22.39 -14.52 -4.19
CA GLU A 206 -23.51 -13.82 -4.84
C GLU A 206 -23.07 -13.00 -6.07
N GLY A 207 -21.76 -12.83 -6.27
CA GLY A 207 -21.15 -12.11 -7.39
C GLY A 207 -20.81 -10.65 -7.11
N ASN A 208 -20.89 -10.20 -5.86
CA ASN A 208 -20.54 -8.82 -5.51
C ASN A 208 -19.02 -8.61 -5.54
N SER A 209 -18.58 -7.69 -6.39
CA SER A 209 -17.18 -7.26 -6.48
C SER A 209 -16.93 -6.09 -5.54
N HIS A 210 -16.06 -6.30 -4.55
CA HIS A 210 -15.70 -5.27 -3.57
C HIS A 210 -14.47 -4.47 -4.01
N LYS A 211 -13.64 -5.05 -4.88
CA LYS A 211 -12.42 -4.44 -5.40
C LYS A 211 -11.54 -3.86 -4.29
N ILE A 212 -11.09 -4.71 -3.38
CA ILE A 212 -10.15 -4.33 -2.32
C ILE A 212 -8.74 -4.26 -2.92
N LEU A 213 -8.13 -3.08 -2.94
CA LEU A 213 -6.88 -2.83 -3.68
C LEU A 213 -5.71 -3.63 -3.13
N ASN A 214 -5.53 -3.60 -1.81
CA ASN A 214 -4.38 -4.24 -1.18
C ASN A 214 -4.40 -5.77 -1.37
N GLY A 215 -5.57 -6.41 -1.25
CA GLY A 215 -5.70 -7.84 -1.46
C GLY A 215 -5.48 -8.24 -2.91
N HIS A 216 -5.97 -7.44 -3.87
CA HIS A 216 -5.72 -7.68 -5.29
C HIS A 216 -4.22 -7.70 -5.61
N ILE A 217 -3.47 -6.68 -5.21
CA ILE A 217 -2.02 -6.60 -5.50
C ILE A 217 -1.25 -7.70 -4.74
N THR A 218 -1.65 -8.03 -3.51
CA THR A 218 -1.03 -9.12 -2.75
C THR A 218 -1.26 -10.48 -3.40
N ALA A 219 -2.46 -10.72 -3.95
CA ALA A 219 -2.77 -11.94 -4.70
C ALA A 219 -1.93 -12.06 -5.98
N ILE A 220 -1.71 -10.95 -6.72
CA ILE A 220 -0.80 -10.93 -7.87
C ILE A 220 0.58 -11.47 -7.48
N SER A 221 1.11 -11.07 -6.32
CA SER A 221 2.41 -11.58 -5.84
C SER A 221 2.41 -13.09 -5.59
N GLY A 222 1.30 -13.65 -5.08
CA GLY A 222 1.17 -15.09 -4.89
C GLY A 222 1.10 -15.84 -6.21
N ILE A 223 0.38 -15.31 -7.20
CA ILE A 223 0.26 -15.92 -8.54
C ILE A 223 1.59 -15.87 -9.27
N ILE A 224 2.33 -14.76 -9.17
CA ILE A 224 3.69 -14.63 -9.72
C ILE A 224 4.61 -15.70 -9.12
N ASP A 225 4.55 -15.91 -7.80
CA ASP A 225 5.32 -16.96 -7.13
C ASP A 225 4.94 -18.34 -7.66
N PHE A 226 3.65 -18.66 -7.71
CA PHE A 226 3.19 -19.96 -8.21
C PHE A 226 3.63 -20.20 -9.67
N GLY A 227 3.44 -19.20 -10.55
CA GLY A 227 3.86 -19.26 -11.94
C GLY A 227 5.36 -19.50 -12.10
N ALA A 228 6.20 -18.87 -11.27
CA ALA A 228 7.65 -19.12 -11.24
C ALA A 228 8.00 -20.57 -10.85
N LEU A 229 7.25 -21.17 -9.91
CA LEU A 229 7.50 -22.53 -9.43
C LEU A 229 7.05 -23.62 -10.41
N THR A 230 6.05 -23.33 -11.26
CA THR A 230 5.48 -24.30 -12.20
C THR A 230 5.86 -24.08 -13.65
N SER A 231 6.34 -22.89 -14.01
CA SER A 231 6.62 -22.47 -15.40
C SER A 231 5.39 -22.65 -16.31
N ASP A 232 4.20 -22.38 -15.78
CA ASP A 232 2.94 -22.56 -16.49
C ASP A 232 2.44 -21.21 -17.02
N PRO A 233 2.39 -21.01 -18.36
CA PRO A 233 2.15 -19.71 -18.98
C PRO A 233 0.73 -19.16 -18.75
N GLN A 234 -0.21 -19.99 -18.27
CA GLN A 234 -1.56 -19.48 -17.94
C GLN A 234 -1.53 -18.44 -16.82
N TRP A 235 -0.58 -18.57 -15.88
CA TRP A 235 -0.45 -17.65 -14.75
C TRP A 235 0.11 -16.31 -15.18
N ASP A 236 0.97 -16.28 -16.20
CA ASP A 236 1.50 -15.03 -16.78
C ASP A 236 0.38 -14.19 -17.42
N ASP A 237 -0.54 -14.85 -18.14
CA ASP A 237 -1.68 -14.16 -18.71
C ASP A 237 -2.64 -13.62 -17.63
N LEU A 238 -2.90 -14.40 -16.57
CA LEU A 238 -3.69 -13.92 -15.44
C LEU A 238 -3.03 -12.71 -14.75
N VAL A 239 -1.72 -12.77 -14.51
CA VAL A 239 -0.94 -11.64 -13.95
C VAL A 239 -1.05 -10.42 -14.84
N ARG A 240 -0.90 -10.56 -16.17
CA ARG A 240 -1.06 -9.46 -17.12
C ARG A 240 -2.45 -8.82 -17.01
N ARG A 241 -3.53 -9.61 -16.98
CA ARG A 241 -4.91 -9.11 -16.84
C ARG A 241 -5.15 -8.45 -15.48
N ALA A 242 -4.53 -8.94 -14.41
CA ALA A 242 -4.59 -8.35 -13.08
C ALA A 242 -3.83 -7.01 -13.01
N LEU A 243 -2.66 -6.90 -13.64
CA LEU A 243 -1.95 -5.62 -13.76
C LEU A 243 -2.76 -4.58 -14.55
N LEU A 244 -3.47 -5.01 -15.60
CA LEU A 244 -4.39 -4.14 -16.34
C LEU A 244 -5.55 -3.65 -15.45
N ALA A 245 -6.09 -4.50 -14.58
CA ALA A 245 -7.11 -4.11 -13.60
C ALA A 245 -6.60 -3.00 -12.66
N VAL A 246 -5.38 -3.15 -12.10
CA VAL A 246 -4.77 -2.09 -11.27
C VAL A 246 -4.64 -0.79 -12.08
N LYS A 247 -4.11 -0.85 -13.31
CA LYS A 247 -3.92 0.35 -14.15
C LYS A 247 -5.23 1.06 -14.48
N ARG A 248 -6.29 0.30 -14.74
CA ARG A 248 -7.62 0.83 -15.05
C ARG A 248 -8.30 1.45 -13.83
N ASP A 249 -8.26 0.76 -12.69
CA ASP A 249 -9.13 1.07 -11.55
C ASP A 249 -8.46 1.94 -10.49
N LEU A 250 -7.11 1.97 -10.36
CA LEU A 250 -6.42 2.80 -9.35
C LEU A 250 -6.85 4.28 -9.32
N PRO A 251 -7.11 4.96 -10.45
CA PRO A 251 -7.62 6.34 -10.41
C PRO A 251 -8.94 6.50 -9.65
N LEU A 252 -9.76 5.45 -9.57
CA LEU A 252 -11.01 5.44 -8.80
C LEU A 252 -10.77 5.31 -7.29
N PHE A 253 -9.59 4.84 -6.88
CA PHE A 253 -9.16 4.76 -5.49
C PHE A 253 -8.59 6.08 -4.97
N ASP A 254 -8.44 7.11 -5.78
CA ASP A 254 -7.92 8.40 -5.31
C ASP A 254 -9.01 9.22 -4.60
N ALA A 255 -8.88 9.42 -3.29
CA ALA A 255 -9.77 10.27 -2.48
C ALA A 255 -9.31 11.74 -2.42
N GLY A 256 -8.19 12.09 -3.06
CA GLY A 256 -7.65 13.44 -3.20
C GLY A 256 -6.70 13.87 -2.07
N PHE A 257 -6.74 13.20 -0.92
CA PHE A 257 -5.83 13.42 0.22
C PHE A 257 -5.34 12.11 0.87
N THR A 258 -5.80 10.97 0.36
CA THR A 258 -5.44 9.59 0.69
C THR A 258 -6.04 8.69 -0.40
N SER A 259 -5.91 7.36 -0.27
CA SER A 259 -6.62 6.40 -1.12
C SER A 259 -7.90 5.86 -0.47
N TYR A 260 -8.80 5.29 -1.27
CA TYR A 260 -9.83 4.37 -0.80
C TYR A 260 -9.23 2.97 -0.57
N TYR A 261 -9.81 2.22 0.35
CA TYR A 261 -9.48 0.81 0.61
C TYR A 261 -10.10 -0.12 -0.44
N SER A 262 -11.37 0.14 -0.77
CA SER A 262 -12.20 -0.64 -1.68
C SER A 262 -13.07 0.28 -2.56
N LEU A 263 -13.48 -0.19 -3.74
CA LEU A 263 -14.45 0.53 -4.59
C LEU A 263 -15.90 0.08 -4.35
N GLY A 264 -16.08 -1.12 -3.77
CA GLY A 264 -17.38 -1.68 -3.44
C GLY A 264 -17.40 -2.21 -2.00
N GLN A 265 -18.47 -1.89 -1.29
CA GLN A 265 -18.81 -2.44 0.02
C GLN A 265 -20.31 -2.20 0.28
N PRO A 266 -21.00 -3.04 1.08
CA PRO A 266 -22.35 -2.74 1.53
C PRO A 266 -22.48 -1.32 2.10
N GLY A 267 -23.47 -0.56 1.61
CA GLY A 267 -23.66 0.86 1.91
C GLY A 267 -23.37 1.77 0.72
N SER A 268 -23.44 3.10 0.92
CA SER A 268 -23.23 4.11 -0.12
C SER A 268 -21.83 4.75 -0.09
N GLU A 269 -21.08 4.62 1.00
CA GLU A 269 -19.79 5.29 1.18
C GLU A 269 -18.61 4.33 0.95
N ARG A 270 -17.67 4.71 0.07
CA ARG A 270 -16.40 3.99 -0.08
C ARG A 270 -15.57 4.08 1.19
N VAL A 271 -14.89 3.00 1.56
CA VAL A 271 -14.01 3.01 2.74
C VAL A 271 -12.71 3.70 2.42
N ILE A 272 -12.28 4.59 3.32
CA ILE A 272 -11.03 5.32 3.19
C ILE A 272 -9.89 4.43 3.71
N ALA A 273 -8.80 4.35 2.95
CA ALA A 273 -7.53 3.83 3.43
C ALA A 273 -6.87 4.92 4.29
N PRO A 274 -6.65 4.69 5.59
CA PRO A 274 -6.08 5.71 6.44
C PRO A 274 -4.62 6.01 6.07
N ARG A 275 -4.22 7.26 6.31
CA ARG A 275 -2.81 7.65 6.23
C ARG A 275 -2.01 6.95 7.33
N ALA A 276 -0.74 6.67 7.05
CA ALA A 276 0.17 5.88 7.90
C ALA A 276 -0.35 4.48 8.25
N ASP A 277 -1.25 3.95 7.43
CA ASP A 277 -1.83 2.60 7.51
C ASP A 277 -2.05 2.07 6.08
N TYR A 278 -3.28 1.73 5.68
CA TYR A 278 -3.53 1.15 4.34
C TYR A 278 -3.07 2.01 3.16
N ASN A 279 -3.04 3.33 3.26
CA ASN A 279 -2.50 4.14 2.16
C ASN A 279 -0.99 3.95 1.99
N SER A 280 -0.23 3.80 3.09
CA SER A 280 1.21 3.51 3.00
C SER A 280 1.48 2.09 2.48
N LEU A 281 0.59 1.13 2.80
CA LEU A 281 0.62 -0.20 2.20
C LEU A 281 0.38 -0.14 0.68
N HIS A 282 -0.58 0.67 0.22
CA HIS A 282 -0.79 0.88 -1.22
C HIS A 282 0.44 1.47 -1.90
N VAL A 283 1.15 2.42 -1.26
CA VAL A 283 2.42 2.94 -1.78
C VAL A 283 3.45 1.81 -1.91
N GLU A 284 3.69 1.04 -0.84
CA GLU A 284 4.65 -0.08 -0.87
C GLU A 284 4.34 -1.09 -1.98
N GLN A 285 3.07 -1.42 -2.15
CA GLN A 285 2.59 -2.35 -3.17
C GLN A 285 2.81 -1.83 -4.60
N LEU A 286 2.59 -0.54 -4.84
CA LEU A 286 2.85 0.08 -6.14
C LEU A 286 4.35 0.18 -6.43
N LEU A 287 5.19 0.43 -5.42
CA LEU A 287 6.64 0.39 -5.56
C LEU A 287 7.11 -1.02 -5.94
N TRP A 288 6.57 -2.04 -5.29
CA TRP A 288 6.85 -3.43 -5.65
C TRP A 288 6.40 -3.75 -7.08
N LEU A 289 5.20 -3.33 -7.51
CA LEU A 289 4.74 -3.50 -8.89
C LEU A 289 5.66 -2.81 -9.91
N TYR A 290 6.18 -1.62 -9.59
CA TYR A 290 7.18 -0.96 -10.41
C TYR A 290 8.47 -1.78 -10.50
N GLU A 291 8.94 -2.39 -9.41
CA GLU A 291 10.11 -3.26 -9.44
C GLU A 291 9.90 -4.51 -10.30
N GLN A 292 8.67 -5.07 -10.30
CA GLN A 292 8.34 -6.24 -11.12
C GLN A 292 8.18 -5.93 -12.60
N THR A 293 7.63 -4.75 -12.94
CA THR A 293 7.18 -4.45 -14.31
C THR A 293 8.03 -3.41 -15.03
N ARG A 294 8.77 -2.59 -14.27
CA ARG A 294 9.44 -1.36 -14.73
C ARG A 294 8.52 -0.34 -15.39
N ASP A 295 7.20 -0.47 -15.22
CA ASP A 295 6.20 0.47 -15.74
C ASP A 295 6.14 1.72 -14.85
N SER A 296 6.59 2.86 -15.39
CA SER A 296 6.66 4.14 -14.68
C SER A 296 5.31 4.62 -14.17
N TRP A 297 4.20 4.13 -14.71
CA TRP A 297 2.87 4.43 -14.22
C TRP A 297 2.71 4.05 -12.75
N PHE A 298 3.20 2.88 -12.33
CA PHE A 298 3.15 2.46 -10.92
C PHE A 298 4.03 3.34 -10.03
N LEU A 299 5.21 3.72 -10.51
CA LEU A 299 6.13 4.61 -9.78
C LEU A 299 5.52 6.01 -9.56
N GLN A 300 4.87 6.57 -10.58
CA GLN A 300 4.20 7.87 -10.49
C GLN A 300 3.04 7.82 -9.49
N TRP A 301 2.24 6.76 -9.52
CA TRP A 301 1.15 6.58 -8.56
C TRP A 301 1.64 6.33 -7.14
N ALA A 302 2.71 5.55 -6.95
CA ALA A 302 3.36 5.39 -5.65
C ALA A 302 3.81 6.75 -5.10
N SER A 303 4.47 7.57 -5.92
CA SER A 303 4.92 8.91 -5.54
C SER A 303 3.75 9.86 -5.23
N ARG A 304 2.63 9.73 -5.95
CA ARG A 304 1.40 10.49 -5.69
C ARG A 304 0.74 10.10 -4.36
N LEU A 305 0.53 8.81 -4.12
CA LEU A 305 -0.04 8.34 -2.85
C LEU A 305 0.89 8.62 -1.67
N GLN A 306 2.21 8.61 -1.88
CA GLN A 306 3.18 9.04 -0.88
C GLN A 306 3.05 10.53 -0.56
N ALA A 307 2.71 11.38 -1.54
CA ALA A 307 2.51 12.80 -1.29
C ALA A 307 1.35 13.09 -0.32
N TYR A 308 0.36 12.19 -0.24
CA TYR A 308 -0.69 12.26 0.77
C TYR A 308 -0.15 11.96 2.17
N GLU A 309 0.76 11.00 2.29
CA GLU A 309 1.43 10.67 3.55
C GLU A 309 2.22 11.85 4.10
N VAL A 310 2.98 12.54 3.23
CA VAL A 310 3.92 13.61 3.61
C VAL A 310 3.48 15.00 3.13
N ASN A 311 2.19 15.28 3.18
CA ASN A 311 1.59 16.52 2.63
C ASN A 311 2.04 17.82 3.32
N GLY A 312 2.66 17.75 4.51
CA GLY A 312 3.14 18.91 5.25
C GLY A 312 2.03 19.83 5.79
N PHE A 313 0.79 19.36 5.88
CA PHE A 313 -0.32 20.16 6.38
C PHE A 313 -0.22 20.34 7.90
N GLY A 314 -0.39 21.58 8.36
CA GLY A 314 -0.54 21.93 9.77
C GLY A 314 -2.01 22.04 10.16
N TYR A 315 -2.35 21.62 11.38
CA TYR A 315 -3.72 21.65 11.88
C TYR A 315 -3.81 22.46 13.16
N SER A 316 -4.81 23.33 13.25
CA SER A 316 -5.10 24.13 14.44
C SER A 316 -6.60 24.24 14.64
N ALA A 317 -7.03 24.51 15.86
CA ALA A 317 -8.44 24.65 16.19
C ALA A 317 -8.63 25.67 17.31
N LYS A 318 -9.86 26.18 17.45
CA LYS A 318 -10.23 27.11 18.54
C LYS A 318 -9.99 26.51 19.93
N GLY A 319 -10.15 25.19 20.05
CA GLY A 319 -9.93 24.41 21.26
C GLY A 319 -10.05 22.92 20.97
N SER A 320 -9.77 22.09 21.98
CA SER A 320 -9.99 20.64 21.92
C SER A 320 -10.53 20.15 23.28
N VAL A 321 -11.41 19.15 23.28
CA VAL A 321 -11.86 18.49 24.53
C VAL A 321 -10.69 17.78 25.21
N ASP A 322 -9.91 17.03 24.43
CA ASP A 322 -8.67 16.39 24.86
C ASP A 322 -7.56 16.80 23.89
N PRO A 323 -6.80 17.88 24.17
CA PRO A 323 -5.75 18.35 23.28
C PRO A 323 -4.56 17.40 23.17
N ILE A 324 -4.39 16.46 24.10
CA ILE A 324 -3.25 15.53 24.14
C ILE A 324 -3.52 14.36 23.19
N HIS A 325 -4.65 13.68 23.35
CA HIS A 325 -4.97 12.47 22.58
C HIS A 325 -5.84 12.75 21.35
N HIS A 326 -6.61 13.84 21.36
CA HIS A 326 -7.59 14.21 20.35
C HIS A 326 -7.45 15.68 19.90
N GLY A 327 -6.20 16.14 19.79
CA GLY A 327 -5.85 17.44 19.24
C GLY A 327 -6.09 17.55 17.73
N PRO A 328 -5.93 18.76 17.14
CA PRO A 328 -6.30 19.03 15.74
C PRO A 328 -5.56 18.15 14.71
N ASN A 329 -4.31 17.76 14.98
CA ASN A 329 -3.54 16.87 14.12
C ASN A 329 -4.16 15.47 13.97
N GLN A 330 -5.08 15.08 14.85
CA GLN A 330 -5.74 13.78 14.79
C GLN A 330 -6.89 13.74 13.76
N ALA A 331 -7.31 14.89 13.23
CA ALA A 331 -8.27 14.99 12.12
C ALA A 331 -7.58 15.06 10.75
N ALA A 332 -6.37 14.51 10.63
CA ALA A 332 -5.55 14.53 9.42
C ALA A 332 -5.83 13.35 8.46
N GLY A 333 -6.98 12.65 8.60
CA GLY A 333 -7.28 11.45 7.82
C GLY A 333 -6.53 10.20 8.28
N LEU A 334 -6.27 10.10 9.60
CA LEU A 334 -5.60 8.95 10.24
C LEU A 334 -6.60 7.87 10.68
N TYR A 335 -7.88 8.22 10.86
CA TYR A 335 -8.99 7.32 11.22
C TYR A 335 -8.72 6.44 12.46
N GLY A 336 -9.51 5.37 12.63
CA GLY A 336 -9.50 4.54 13.83
C GLY A 336 -9.87 5.36 15.07
N ILE A 337 -9.03 5.30 16.10
CA ILE A 337 -9.20 6.09 17.33
C ILE A 337 -8.75 7.55 17.19
N ARG A 338 -8.22 7.97 16.03
CA ARG A 338 -7.73 9.34 15.82
C ARG A 338 -8.84 10.25 15.32
N TYR A 339 -9.12 11.29 16.10
CA TYR A 339 -10.06 12.35 15.76
C TYR A 339 -9.73 13.61 16.58
N TRP A 340 -10.10 14.78 16.05
CA TRP A 340 -10.19 16.02 16.83
C TRP A 340 -11.60 16.18 17.39
N SER A 341 -11.79 16.80 18.56
CA SER A 341 -13.14 17.15 19.03
C SER A 341 -13.22 18.44 19.85
N HIS A 342 -14.36 19.12 19.80
CA HIS A 342 -14.64 20.33 20.56
C HIS A 342 -16.14 20.53 20.86
N ALA A 343 -16.45 20.96 22.08
CA ALA A 343 -17.83 21.03 22.61
C ALA A 343 -18.34 22.46 22.88
N LYS A 344 -17.58 23.50 22.53
CA LYS A 344 -17.98 24.91 22.73
C LYS A 344 -18.17 25.61 21.40
N PHE A 345 -19.39 26.10 21.14
CA PHE A 345 -19.77 26.75 19.88
C PHE A 345 -20.03 28.25 20.05
N PRO A 346 -19.76 29.10 19.03
CA PRO A 346 -19.15 28.73 17.75
C PRO A 346 -17.67 28.33 17.91
N THR A 347 -17.22 27.39 17.08
CA THR A 347 -15.82 26.92 17.04
C THR A 347 -15.26 27.00 15.62
N TRP A 348 -13.97 26.71 15.47
CA TRP A 348 -13.34 26.57 14.16
C TRP A 348 -12.22 25.51 14.19
N PHE A 349 -11.99 24.92 13.02
CA PHE A 349 -10.87 24.05 12.70
C PHE A 349 -10.18 24.60 11.44
N GLN A 350 -8.85 24.62 11.42
CA GLN A 350 -8.09 25.22 10.33
C GLN A 350 -6.99 24.26 9.86
N VAL A 351 -6.87 24.17 8.54
CA VAL A 351 -5.75 23.53 7.85
C VAL A 351 -4.86 24.62 7.27
N THR A 352 -3.57 24.56 7.59
CA THR A 352 -2.51 25.40 7.02
C THR A 352 -1.69 24.55 6.06
N LEU A 353 -1.57 24.98 4.82
CA LEU A 353 -0.78 24.32 3.78
C LEU A 353 0.69 24.75 3.88
N PRO A 354 1.65 23.92 3.42
CA PRO A 354 3.08 24.24 3.50
C PRO A 354 3.50 25.41 2.60
N LYS A 355 2.67 25.74 1.61
CA LYS A 355 2.80 26.87 0.70
C LYS A 355 1.42 27.20 0.13
N THR A 356 1.31 28.30 -0.61
CA THR A 356 0.11 28.57 -1.41
C THR A 356 -0.07 27.45 -2.44
N LEU A 357 -1.21 26.76 -2.38
CA LEU A 357 -1.59 25.69 -3.28
C LEU A 357 -2.97 25.97 -3.87
N SER A 358 -3.22 25.41 -5.05
CA SER A 358 -4.54 25.47 -5.69
C SER A 358 -5.43 24.35 -5.17
N VAL A 359 -6.58 24.72 -4.61
CA VAL A 359 -7.55 23.83 -3.96
C VAL A 359 -8.89 23.90 -4.68
N LYS A 360 -9.51 22.76 -4.97
CA LYS A 360 -10.80 22.66 -5.67
C LYS A 360 -11.95 22.17 -4.80
N GLY A 361 -11.69 21.90 -3.53
CA GLY A 361 -12.71 21.41 -2.62
C GLY A 361 -12.22 21.17 -1.21
N PHE A 362 -13.13 20.71 -0.36
CA PHE A 362 -12.87 20.42 1.03
C PHE A 362 -13.69 19.20 1.48
N TRP A 363 -13.03 18.30 2.19
CA TRP A 363 -13.60 17.07 2.71
C TRP A 363 -13.80 17.18 4.22
N ILE A 364 -14.96 16.79 4.71
CA ILE A 364 -15.28 16.72 6.13
C ILE A 364 -15.77 15.30 6.43
N ASP A 365 -15.14 14.62 7.38
CA ASP A 365 -15.55 13.29 7.86
C ASP A 365 -15.63 13.29 9.39
N GLY A 366 -16.82 13.01 9.91
CA GLY A 366 -17.10 12.95 11.34
C GLY A 366 -16.74 11.61 11.96
N ASN A 367 -16.38 11.63 13.24
CA ASN A 367 -16.24 10.41 14.05
C ASN A 367 -17.62 9.84 14.43
N GLY A 368 -18.39 9.44 13.41
CA GLY A 368 -19.80 9.09 13.49
C GLY A 368 -20.72 10.21 12.98
N GLN A 369 -21.93 9.84 12.55
CA GLN A 369 -22.86 10.76 11.88
C GLN A 369 -23.29 11.95 12.74
N LYS A 370 -23.49 11.75 14.05
CA LYS A 370 -23.85 12.86 14.96
C LYS A 370 -22.66 13.75 15.30
N ALA A 371 -21.43 13.33 14.97
CA ALA A 371 -20.22 14.07 15.33
C ALA A 371 -19.81 15.11 14.27
N THR A 372 -20.35 15.02 13.04
CA THR A 372 -20.14 16.05 12.03
C THR A 372 -20.84 17.37 12.42
N PRO A 373 -20.31 18.52 12.00
CA PRO A 373 -20.99 19.81 12.11
C PRO A 373 -22.37 19.79 11.43
N ARG A 374 -23.35 20.47 12.04
CA ARG A 374 -24.69 20.68 11.48
C ARG A 374 -24.72 21.94 10.62
N ASP A 375 -24.34 23.05 11.22
CA ASP A 375 -24.25 24.36 10.57
C ASP A 375 -22.80 24.82 10.58
N PHE A 376 -22.26 25.13 9.41
CA PHE A 376 -20.86 25.51 9.25
C PHE A 376 -20.61 26.31 7.97
N SER A 377 -19.51 27.04 7.95
CA SER A 377 -18.99 27.70 6.76
C SER A 377 -17.52 27.35 6.53
N ILE A 378 -17.09 27.44 5.28
CA ILE A 378 -15.71 27.25 4.86
C ILE A 378 -15.19 28.57 4.33
N GLU A 379 -14.05 29.00 4.86
CA GLU A 379 -13.34 30.20 4.43
C GLU A 379 -11.92 29.85 3.99
N ALA A 380 -11.38 30.61 3.04
CA ALA A 380 -9.96 30.56 2.68
C ALA A 380 -9.30 31.92 2.91
N PHE A 381 -8.01 31.90 3.24
CA PHE A 381 -7.23 33.11 3.36
C PHE A 381 -6.68 33.51 1.98
N ILE A 382 -7.18 34.62 1.45
CA ILE A 382 -6.89 35.09 0.08
C ILE A 382 -6.58 36.59 0.14
N ASN A 383 -5.42 36.98 -0.38
CA ASN A 383 -4.96 38.38 -0.43
C ASN A 383 -5.03 39.08 0.94
N GLY A 384 -4.59 38.39 2.00
CA GLY A 384 -4.52 38.95 3.35
C GLY A 384 -5.86 38.97 4.12
N LYS A 385 -6.95 38.40 3.56
CA LYS A 385 -8.27 38.40 4.19
C LYS A 385 -8.92 37.01 4.12
N TRP A 386 -9.70 36.68 5.13
CA TRP A 386 -10.59 35.52 5.08
C TRP A 386 -11.75 35.82 4.14
N LYS A 387 -12.01 34.91 3.20
CA LYS A 387 -13.13 34.96 2.27
C LYS A 387 -13.98 33.72 2.42
N LEU A 388 -15.29 33.92 2.57
CA LEU A 388 -16.29 32.86 2.56
C LEU A 388 -16.31 32.15 1.20
N LEU A 389 -16.24 30.82 1.23
CA LEU A 389 -16.27 29.97 0.05
C LEU A 389 -17.56 29.17 -0.05
N TYR A 390 -18.07 28.70 1.09
CA TYR A 390 -19.23 27.83 1.14
C TYR A 390 -19.90 27.91 2.50
N GLU A 391 -21.23 27.78 2.54
CA GLU A 391 -22.01 27.74 3.76
C GLU A 391 -23.00 26.57 3.72
N VAL A 392 -23.20 25.95 4.88
CA VAL A 392 -24.02 24.78 5.05
C VAL A 392 -24.89 24.93 6.29
N THR A 393 -26.17 24.64 6.13
CA THR A 393 -27.14 24.51 7.22
C THR A 393 -27.73 23.10 7.23
N ASP A 394 -28.09 22.61 8.42
CA ASP A 394 -28.80 21.34 8.63
C ASP A 394 -28.11 20.09 8.02
N ASN A 395 -26.77 20.04 8.05
CA ASN A 395 -26.03 18.87 7.62
C ASN A 395 -26.28 17.66 8.53
N SER A 396 -26.75 16.56 7.94
CA SER A 396 -26.93 15.27 8.63
C SER A 396 -25.99 14.17 8.12
N GLU A 397 -25.13 14.47 7.15
CA GLU A 397 -24.18 13.51 6.59
C GLU A 397 -22.98 13.32 7.52
N LYS A 398 -22.54 12.07 7.70
CA LYS A 398 -21.27 11.75 8.38
C LYS A 398 -20.08 12.29 7.60
N ARG A 399 -20.13 12.13 6.28
CA ARG A 399 -19.09 12.55 5.35
C ARG A 399 -19.68 13.50 4.34
N ARG A 400 -19.05 14.65 4.20
CA ARG A 400 -19.43 15.67 3.23
C ARG A 400 -18.25 16.10 2.40
N MET A 401 -18.41 15.97 1.09
CA MET A 401 -17.43 16.38 0.08
C MET A 401 -17.95 17.63 -0.61
N ILE A 402 -17.21 18.73 -0.53
CA ILE A 402 -17.59 20.00 -1.14
C ILE A 402 -16.58 20.28 -2.25
N TYR A 403 -17.07 20.45 -3.48
CA TYR A 403 -16.27 20.88 -4.62
C TYR A 403 -16.72 22.27 -5.06
N TRP A 404 -15.77 23.08 -5.49
CA TRP A 404 -16.03 24.42 -6.02
C TRP A 404 -15.90 24.40 -7.54
N ASP A 405 -16.66 25.28 -8.22
CA ASP A 405 -16.62 25.41 -9.68
C ASP A 405 -15.26 25.86 -10.21
N HIS A 406 -14.51 26.58 -9.37
CA HIS A 406 -13.18 27.08 -9.68
C HIS A 406 -12.20 26.77 -8.55
N SER A 407 -10.95 26.55 -8.92
CA SER A 407 -9.87 26.36 -7.95
C SER A 407 -9.51 27.68 -7.28
N ILE A 408 -9.05 27.57 -6.04
CA ILE A 408 -8.71 28.69 -5.17
C ILE A 408 -7.28 28.52 -4.69
N ASP A 409 -6.48 29.55 -4.91
CA ASP A 409 -5.10 29.58 -4.42
C ASP A 409 -5.08 30.14 -3.00
N THR A 410 -4.64 29.32 -2.04
CA THR A 410 -4.57 29.72 -0.64
C THR A 410 -3.49 28.92 0.09
N ASP A 411 -3.02 29.43 1.22
CA ASP A 411 -2.18 28.71 2.18
C ASP A 411 -2.97 28.26 3.41
N ARG A 412 -4.23 28.69 3.60
CA ARG A 412 -5.03 28.41 4.80
C ARG A 412 -6.51 28.29 4.49
N ILE A 413 -7.12 27.22 5.00
CA ILE A 413 -8.56 26.99 4.90
C ILE A 413 -9.11 26.75 6.30
N ARG A 414 -10.24 27.38 6.62
CA ARG A 414 -10.89 27.30 7.92
C ARG A 414 -12.33 26.82 7.77
N LEU A 415 -12.66 25.80 8.56
CA LEU A 415 -14.01 25.33 8.81
C LEU A 415 -14.53 26.03 10.07
N ASN A 416 -15.44 26.97 9.92
CA ASN A 416 -16.12 27.64 11.03
C ASN A 416 -17.42 26.90 11.34
N ILE A 417 -17.61 26.47 12.58
CA ILE A 417 -18.72 25.61 12.99
C ILE A 417 -19.60 26.38 13.97
N SER A 418 -20.85 26.63 13.57
CA SER A 418 -21.81 27.36 14.39
C SER A 418 -22.71 26.44 15.21
N LYS A 419 -23.09 25.26 14.68
CA LYS A 419 -23.89 24.26 15.40
C LYS A 419 -23.41 22.84 15.20
N ASP A 420 -23.56 22.02 16.23
CA ASP A 420 -23.36 20.57 16.23
C ASP A 420 -24.64 19.82 15.84
N ASN A 421 -24.52 18.49 15.71
CA ASN A 421 -25.62 17.59 15.36
C ASN A 421 -26.39 17.04 16.58
N GLY A 422 -26.53 17.86 17.64
CA GLY A 422 -27.38 17.58 18.80
C GLY A 422 -26.74 16.68 19.87
N ASN A 423 -25.47 16.32 19.72
CA ASN A 423 -24.68 15.58 20.71
C ASN A 423 -23.82 16.49 21.60
N ARG A 424 -23.95 17.82 21.46
CA ARG A 424 -23.17 18.88 22.13
C ARG A 424 -21.67 18.79 21.87
N ASN A 425 -21.26 18.19 20.75
CA ASN A 425 -19.85 18.00 20.42
C ASN A 425 -19.63 17.82 18.90
N THR A 426 -18.60 18.45 18.35
CA THR A 426 -18.10 18.06 17.02
C THR A 426 -16.90 17.16 17.22
N ALA A 427 -16.82 16.06 16.48
CA ALA A 427 -15.60 15.26 16.38
C ALA A 427 -15.32 14.87 14.92
N LEU A 428 -14.13 15.20 14.43
CA LEU A 428 -13.70 15.01 13.04
C LEU A 428 -12.56 14.01 12.95
N GLN A 429 -12.69 13.02 12.05
CA GLN A 429 -11.59 12.16 11.63
C GLN A 429 -10.81 12.76 10.45
N ALA A 430 -11.49 13.56 9.62
CA ALA A 430 -10.88 14.28 8.51
C ALA A 430 -11.51 15.67 8.32
N ALA A 431 -10.66 16.68 8.17
CA ALA A 431 -11.00 17.97 7.57
C ALA A 431 -9.88 18.34 6.60
N MET A 432 -10.06 18.01 5.31
CA MET A 432 -8.96 17.92 4.35
C MET A 432 -9.25 18.70 3.06
N PRO A 433 -8.35 19.61 2.64
CA PRO A 433 -8.47 20.26 1.34
C PRO A 433 -8.19 19.28 0.20
N ILE A 434 -8.96 19.40 -0.87
CA ILE A 434 -8.80 18.62 -2.09
C ILE A 434 -8.01 19.46 -3.08
N LEU A 435 -6.75 19.11 -3.29
CA LEU A 435 -5.86 19.85 -4.18
C LEU A 435 -6.29 19.69 -5.64
N THR A 436 -6.14 20.75 -6.42
CA THR A 436 -6.44 20.74 -7.86
C THR A 436 -5.43 19.91 -8.63
N THR A 437 -4.15 20.15 -8.34
CA THR A 437 -3.02 19.49 -9.00
C THR A 437 -2.46 18.39 -8.11
N PRO A 438 -2.31 17.16 -8.62
CA PRO A 438 -1.65 16.08 -7.89
C PRO A 438 -0.25 16.49 -7.44
N GLN A 439 0.08 16.14 -6.20
CA GLN A 439 1.42 16.30 -5.66
C GLN A 439 2.17 14.97 -5.78
N TYR A 440 3.50 15.05 -5.76
CA TYR A 440 4.40 13.91 -5.81
C TYR A 440 5.42 14.06 -4.68
N ALA A 441 5.78 12.94 -4.06
CA ALA A 441 6.78 12.89 -3.00
C ALA A 441 7.93 11.95 -3.33
N ALA A 442 9.05 12.12 -2.63
CA ALA A 442 10.19 11.22 -2.74
C ALA A 442 9.77 9.79 -2.35
N VAL A 443 10.19 8.83 -3.16
CA VAL A 443 9.95 7.40 -2.93
C VAL A 443 11.24 6.61 -3.14
N THR A 444 11.28 5.41 -2.58
CA THR A 444 12.44 4.52 -2.67
C THR A 444 12.02 3.15 -3.19
N ASN A 445 12.99 2.31 -3.53
CA ASN A 445 12.73 0.90 -3.81
C ASN A 445 12.13 0.20 -2.57
N SER A 446 11.37 -0.89 -2.77
CA SER A 446 10.52 -1.50 -1.72
C SER A 446 11.30 -1.82 -0.44
N CYS A 447 12.54 -2.29 -0.58
CA CYS A 447 13.39 -2.64 0.56
C CYS A 447 13.87 -1.42 1.38
N ASN A 448 13.99 -0.23 0.80
CA ASN A 448 14.35 1.00 1.52
C ASN A 448 13.12 1.82 1.97
N TYR A 449 11.91 1.45 1.53
CA TYR A 449 10.66 2.05 1.96
C TYR A 449 10.31 1.58 3.38
N LYS A 450 10.84 2.29 4.38
CA LYS A 450 10.64 2.00 5.80
C LYS A 450 9.95 3.16 6.50
N ILE A 451 9.02 2.81 7.39
CA ILE A 451 8.29 3.74 8.25
C ILE A 451 8.91 3.66 9.65
N THR A 452 9.37 4.78 10.19
CA THR A 452 10.01 4.88 11.51
C THR A 452 9.07 5.63 12.45
N ASN A 453 8.23 4.90 13.20
CA ASN A 453 7.24 5.44 14.14
C ASN A 453 6.21 6.44 13.54
N GLY A 454 4.94 6.05 13.50
CA GLY A 454 3.87 6.94 13.00
C GLY A 454 3.99 7.21 11.50
N SER A 455 3.96 8.48 11.09
CA SER A 455 3.97 8.93 9.69
C SER A 455 5.35 9.38 9.18
N ASN A 456 6.44 9.00 9.86
CA ASN A 456 7.79 9.37 9.45
C ASN A 456 8.39 8.29 8.56
N TYR A 457 8.71 8.65 7.32
CA TYR A 457 9.30 7.74 6.34
C TYR A 457 10.81 7.92 6.33
N ASN A 458 11.57 6.81 6.21
CA ASN A 458 13.04 6.82 6.22
C ASN A 458 13.64 7.79 5.19
N VAL A 459 13.01 7.93 4.01
CA VAL A 459 13.45 8.88 2.98
C VAL A 459 13.29 10.34 3.39
N ASN A 460 12.35 10.66 4.30
CA ASN A 460 12.12 12.03 4.75
C ASN A 460 13.36 12.58 5.45
N ALA A 461 14.10 11.73 6.17
CA ALA A 461 15.34 12.08 6.86
C ALA A 461 16.49 12.47 5.90
N ALA A 462 16.36 12.23 4.59
CA ALA A 462 17.27 12.77 3.59
C ALA A 462 16.78 14.09 2.98
N THR A 463 15.51 14.46 3.17
CA THR A 463 14.84 15.57 2.46
C THR A 463 14.26 16.65 3.37
N ASP A 464 14.30 16.46 4.69
CA ASP A 464 13.73 17.36 5.72
C ASP A 464 14.59 18.61 6.00
N ALA A 465 15.79 18.67 5.42
CA ALA A 465 16.80 19.71 5.64
C ALA A 465 17.34 19.80 7.08
N ASP A 466 17.09 18.79 7.92
CA ASP A 466 17.68 18.67 9.25
C ASP A 466 19.05 17.95 9.14
N PRO A 467 20.17 18.60 9.49
CA PRO A 467 21.49 17.98 9.39
C PRO A 467 21.74 16.88 10.43
N THR A 468 20.83 16.68 11.39
CA THR A 468 20.94 15.66 12.45
C THR A 468 20.22 14.36 12.11
N THR A 469 19.39 14.36 11.07
CA THR A 469 18.71 13.17 10.56
C THR A 469 19.44 12.62 9.34
N ALA A 470 19.22 11.34 9.04
CA ALA A 470 19.73 10.71 7.82
C ALA A 470 18.85 9.53 7.42
N MET A 471 18.62 9.38 6.12
CA MET A 471 18.03 8.17 5.57
C MET A 471 19.03 7.02 5.71
N LYS A 472 18.64 5.93 6.38
CA LYS A 472 19.44 4.71 6.43
C LYS A 472 19.27 3.90 5.14
N VAL A 473 20.36 3.32 4.63
CA VAL A 473 20.32 2.39 3.50
C VAL A 473 20.28 0.96 4.03
N TYR A 474 19.22 0.24 3.69
CA TYR A 474 19.03 -1.17 4.08
C TYR A 474 19.48 -2.13 2.97
N CYS A 475 19.44 -1.66 1.73
CA CYS A 475 19.89 -2.40 0.55
C CYS A 475 20.26 -1.46 -0.59
N SER A 476 21.06 -1.98 -1.54
CA SER A 476 21.24 -1.36 -2.84
C SER A 476 19.87 -1.07 -3.45
N GLY A 477 19.75 0.08 -4.08
CA GLY A 477 18.44 0.56 -4.47
C GLY A 477 18.49 1.95 -5.04
N TRP A 478 17.38 2.65 -4.88
CA TRP A 478 17.24 3.97 -5.45
C TRP A 478 16.29 4.85 -4.63
N VAL A 479 16.47 6.16 -4.79
CA VAL A 479 15.53 7.21 -4.39
C VAL A 479 15.08 7.93 -5.66
N VAL A 480 13.78 8.08 -5.88
CA VAL A 480 13.21 8.92 -6.94
C VAL A 480 12.62 10.17 -6.31
N LEU A 481 13.07 11.33 -6.80
CA LEU A 481 12.75 12.65 -6.31
C LEU A 481 11.91 13.40 -7.35
N PRO A 482 10.74 13.93 -6.98
CA PRO A 482 10.00 14.84 -7.84
C PRO A 482 10.69 16.21 -7.91
N ASN A 483 10.70 16.81 -9.09
CA ASN A 483 11.25 18.14 -9.37
C ASN A 483 10.25 18.98 -10.20
N PRO A 484 9.06 19.29 -9.65
CA PRO A 484 7.99 19.96 -10.42
C PRO A 484 8.39 21.35 -10.91
N ASP A 485 9.22 22.05 -10.14
CA ASP A 485 9.71 23.40 -10.45
C ASP A 485 10.92 23.39 -11.40
N ARG A 486 11.37 22.22 -11.87
CA ARG A 486 12.51 22.03 -12.79
C ARG A 486 13.78 22.74 -12.34
N LYS A 487 13.99 22.73 -11.03
CA LYS A 487 15.19 23.23 -10.38
C LYS A 487 16.43 22.52 -10.92
N ARG A 488 17.56 23.21 -10.95
CA ARG A 488 18.73 22.80 -11.76
C ARG A 488 19.95 22.45 -10.93
N ILE A 489 19.95 22.73 -9.63
CA ILE A 489 21.08 22.41 -8.76
C ILE A 489 20.66 21.30 -7.81
N LEU A 490 21.39 20.18 -7.87
CA LEU A 490 21.24 19.04 -6.97
C LEU A 490 22.47 18.95 -6.07
N SER A 491 22.25 18.92 -4.77
CA SER A 491 23.30 18.70 -3.76
C SER A 491 22.93 17.49 -2.94
N ILE A 492 23.85 16.54 -2.81
CA ILE A 492 23.64 15.31 -2.05
C ILE A 492 24.81 15.13 -1.09
N LEU A 493 24.49 14.83 0.17
CA LEU A 493 25.46 14.42 1.19
C LEU A 493 25.12 13.00 1.61
N PHE A 494 26.08 12.09 1.48
CA PHE A 494 25.94 10.69 1.85
C PHE A 494 27.25 10.16 2.43
N ASP A 495 27.14 9.17 3.31
CA ASP A 495 28.27 8.48 3.92
C ASP A 495 28.32 7.03 3.46
N GLY A 496 29.52 6.52 3.26
CA GLY A 496 29.75 5.14 2.89
C GLY A 496 31.21 4.73 2.98
N ASP A 497 31.49 3.52 2.51
CA ASP A 497 32.85 2.99 2.36
C ASP A 497 33.56 3.64 1.15
N ASP A 498 34.86 3.38 0.96
CA ASP A 498 35.69 4.04 -0.06
C ASP A 498 35.16 3.92 -1.51
N ASN A 499 34.34 2.89 -1.78
CA ASN A 499 33.70 2.64 -3.08
C ASN A 499 32.23 3.10 -3.16
N ALA A 500 31.79 3.95 -2.22
CA ALA A 500 30.44 4.50 -2.20
C ALA A 500 30.26 5.49 -3.36
N LEU A 501 29.53 5.04 -4.39
CA LEU A 501 29.22 5.81 -5.58
C LEU A 501 27.71 5.92 -5.75
N MET A 502 27.27 7.07 -6.25
CA MET A 502 25.87 7.36 -6.55
C MET A 502 25.67 7.59 -8.04
N ASP A 503 24.85 6.74 -8.66
CA ASP A 503 24.40 6.92 -10.04
C ASP A 503 23.24 7.90 -10.06
N ILE A 504 23.30 8.91 -10.91
CA ILE A 504 22.25 9.92 -11.01
C ILE A 504 21.67 9.90 -12.41
N GLU A 505 20.35 9.78 -12.48
CA GLU A 505 19.58 9.83 -13.70
C GLU A 505 18.48 10.89 -13.59
N TYR A 506 17.98 11.38 -14.72
CA TYR A 506 16.89 12.33 -14.78
C TYR A 506 15.86 11.97 -15.85
N SER A 507 14.60 12.37 -15.63
CA SER A 507 13.48 12.08 -16.52
C SER A 507 12.40 13.16 -16.48
N LEU A 508 11.63 13.29 -17.56
CA LEU A 508 10.41 14.10 -17.60
C LEU A 508 9.16 13.33 -17.16
N THR A 509 9.20 11.99 -17.23
CA THR A 509 8.02 11.11 -17.17
C THR A 509 8.23 9.92 -16.23
N ALA A 510 9.32 9.91 -15.47
CA ALA A 510 9.74 8.80 -14.60
C ALA A 510 9.99 7.46 -15.36
N ASP A 511 10.14 7.53 -16.68
CA ASP A 511 10.69 6.50 -17.58
C ASP A 511 11.79 7.12 -18.46
N ASN A 512 12.35 6.34 -19.40
CA ASN A 512 13.34 6.85 -20.37
C ASN A 512 14.46 7.66 -19.69
N TRP A 513 14.97 7.12 -18.58
CA TRP A 513 15.95 7.76 -17.72
C TRP A 513 17.22 8.09 -18.50
N LYS A 514 17.70 9.32 -18.34
CA LYS A 514 18.94 9.79 -18.95
C LYS A 514 20.02 9.86 -17.87
N PRO A 515 21.19 9.27 -18.09
CA PRO A 515 22.28 9.34 -17.12
C PRO A 515 22.79 10.78 -17.03
N LEU A 516 22.98 11.26 -15.80
CA LEU A 516 23.77 12.45 -15.50
C LEU A 516 25.24 12.07 -15.27
N GLY A 517 25.47 10.96 -14.58
CA GLY A 517 26.80 10.43 -14.25
C GLY A 517 26.79 9.62 -12.95
N THR A 518 27.98 9.17 -12.56
CA THR A 518 28.26 8.46 -11.31
C THR A 518 29.20 9.32 -10.48
N PHE A 519 28.87 9.55 -9.21
CA PHE A 519 29.53 10.54 -8.39
C PHE A 519 29.93 9.98 -7.02
N SER A 520 31.12 10.36 -6.56
CA SER A 520 31.54 10.22 -5.16
C SER A 520 30.85 11.25 -4.26
N ALA A 521 30.96 11.08 -2.94
CA ALA A 521 30.39 12.02 -1.97
C ALA A 521 30.98 13.45 -2.11
N ALA A 522 32.25 13.58 -2.53
CA ALA A 522 32.88 14.87 -2.76
C ALA A 522 32.32 15.58 -4.00
N GLU A 523 32.01 14.84 -5.05
CA GLU A 523 31.52 15.38 -6.32
C GLU A 523 30.03 15.71 -6.28
N ALA A 524 29.24 14.97 -5.49
CA ALA A 524 27.79 15.12 -5.43
C ALA A 524 27.29 16.38 -4.68
N GLN A 525 28.19 17.23 -4.17
CA GLN A 525 27.82 18.39 -3.36
C GLN A 525 27.16 19.53 -4.15
N ALA A 526 27.40 19.63 -5.45
CA ALA A 526 26.76 20.62 -6.32
C ALA A 526 26.80 20.19 -7.80
N LEU A 527 25.72 19.57 -8.25
CA LEU A 527 25.55 19.05 -9.60
C LEU A 527 24.53 19.86 -10.37
N TYR A 528 24.83 20.15 -11.64
CA TYR A 528 23.87 20.76 -12.55
C TYR A 528 23.03 19.67 -13.23
N VAL A 529 21.71 19.72 -13.03
CA VAL A 529 20.76 18.77 -13.61
C VAL A 529 19.99 19.45 -14.75
N PRO A 530 19.90 18.83 -15.94
CA PRO A 530 19.05 19.32 -17.01
C PRO A 530 17.57 19.44 -16.57
N PRO A 531 16.76 20.31 -17.23
CA PRO A 531 15.35 20.47 -16.90
C PRO A 531 14.61 19.12 -16.93
N SER A 532 14.13 18.70 -15.78
CA SER A 532 13.56 17.38 -15.55
C SER A 532 12.46 17.47 -14.50
N SER A 533 11.49 16.55 -14.57
CA SER A 533 10.40 16.46 -13.59
C SER A 533 10.70 15.43 -12.50
N PHE A 534 11.67 14.54 -12.74
CA PHE A 534 12.10 13.51 -11.81
C PHE A 534 13.62 13.35 -11.87
N ILE A 535 14.22 13.09 -10.71
CA ILE A 535 15.63 12.74 -10.54
C ILE A 535 15.67 11.41 -9.81
N LYS A 536 16.50 10.47 -10.27
CA LYS A 536 16.69 9.17 -9.63
C LYS A 536 18.14 9.06 -9.15
N LEU A 537 18.30 8.70 -7.88
CA LEU A 537 19.57 8.43 -7.24
C LEU A 537 19.68 6.92 -7.05
N GLY A 538 20.54 6.25 -7.81
CA GLY A 538 20.89 4.85 -7.64
C GLY A 538 22.10 4.71 -6.72
N PHE A 539 22.06 3.72 -5.83
CA PHE A 539 23.14 3.46 -4.87
C PHE A 539 23.27 1.98 -4.55
N ASN A 540 24.48 1.57 -4.17
CA ASN A 540 24.79 0.25 -3.64
C ASN A 540 24.77 0.25 -2.09
N LYS A 541 25.12 -0.87 -1.45
CA LYS A 541 25.09 -1.02 0.03
C LYS A 541 26.29 -0.35 0.72
N GLU A 542 27.28 0.03 -0.06
CA GLU A 542 28.49 0.72 0.36
C GLU A 542 28.15 2.14 0.82
N ILE A 543 27.11 2.75 0.25
CA ILE A 543 26.42 3.91 0.85
C ILE A 543 25.60 3.40 2.03
N ARG A 544 25.95 3.83 3.24
CA ARG A 544 25.27 3.44 4.49
C ARG A 544 24.15 4.38 4.86
N GLN A 545 24.33 5.68 4.58
CA GLN A 545 23.37 6.72 4.92
C GLN A 545 23.36 7.84 3.88
N ILE A 546 22.18 8.42 3.63
CA ILE A 546 22.01 9.64 2.85
C ILE A 546 21.55 10.73 3.83
N ARG A 547 22.44 11.67 4.15
CA ARG A 547 22.20 12.73 5.13
C ARG A 547 21.36 13.86 4.57
N GLN A 548 21.55 14.20 3.30
CA GLN A 548 20.87 15.33 2.72
C GLN A 548 20.73 15.19 1.21
N ILE A 549 19.57 15.58 0.71
CA ILE A 549 19.25 15.75 -0.70
C ILE A 549 18.59 17.12 -0.81
N LYS A 550 19.17 18.01 -1.61
CA LYS A 550 18.63 19.35 -1.82
C LYS A 550 18.57 19.68 -3.30
N ILE A 551 17.40 20.11 -3.75
CA ILE A 551 17.15 20.56 -5.11
C ILE A 551 16.84 22.06 -5.07
N ARG A 552 17.63 22.88 -5.76
CA ARG A 552 17.54 24.35 -5.79
C ARG A 552 17.33 24.91 -7.19
#